data_AF-A0A3B0PFR3-F1
#
_entry.id   AF-A0A3B0PFR3-F1
#
_cell.length_a   1.000
_cell.length_b   1.000
_cell.length_c   1.000
_cell.angle_alpha   90.00
_cell.angle_beta   90.00
_cell.angle_gamma   90.00
#
_symmetry.space_group_name_H-M   'P 1'
#
loop_
_entity.id
_entity.type
_entity.pdbx_description
1 polymer ?
#
loop_
_entity_poly.entity_id
_entity_poly.type
_entity_poly.pdbx_seq_one_letter_code
_entity_poly.pdbx_strand_id
1 'polypeptide(L)'
;MTPDGIFLNYYLGAFQISFDSFSDELNGTLYLQVTLTSKTNPANVITKVFEASGFKKVSEDSGDLNLRNLLSFNSVNLNFTYLDSFKNLDDFKAQYTSGAATEKLSMIQSAFNFETSTVASVDFLNSSLVFDDNNNLKFNLRLTANVPMAIPTNLDQKVRLDNIYLDITTQSYSLLKDYFAAKVVGDKLSFATDGLDKYTIEDIKKSFDLLGANYALLNVNNLPVEYNLKFIDIPFLNPERNEYEFIYNLYLKSAPSQLVYTAKLSLPKTALKAEEEKASEPQQN
;
A
#
# COMPACT_ATOMS: atom_id res chain seq x y z
N MET A 1 -31.36 -18.16 42.44
CA MET A 1 -30.28 -18.81 41.68
C MET A 1 -29.26 -17.75 41.36
N THR A 2 -28.12 -17.79 42.03
CA THR A 2 -26.93 -17.00 41.68
C THR A 2 -26.43 -17.56 40.34
N PRO A 3 -26.09 -16.73 39.34
CA PRO A 3 -25.53 -17.26 38.10
C PRO A 3 -24.24 -18.01 38.42
N ASP A 4 -24.13 -19.25 37.94
CA ASP A 4 -22.88 -20.04 37.99
C ASP A 4 -21.82 -19.33 37.14
N GLY A 5 -21.02 -18.48 37.78
CA GLY A 5 -19.94 -17.74 37.13
C GLY A 5 -18.99 -17.12 38.14
N ILE A 6 -17.69 -17.23 37.88
CA ILE A 6 -16.63 -16.56 38.65
C ILE A 6 -16.43 -15.16 38.05
N PHE A 7 -16.41 -14.12 38.87
CA PHE A 7 -16.10 -12.76 38.41
C PHE A 7 -14.66 -12.67 37.90
N LEU A 8 -14.49 -12.25 36.64
CA LEU A 8 -13.17 -12.08 36.01
C LEU A 8 -12.28 -11.08 36.75
N ASN A 9 -12.87 -10.15 37.51
CA ASN A 9 -12.16 -9.20 38.37
C ASN A 9 -11.24 -9.88 39.40
N TYR A 10 -11.54 -11.12 39.79
CA TYR A 10 -10.71 -11.89 40.71
C TYR A 10 -9.30 -12.17 40.14
N TYR A 11 -9.16 -12.22 38.82
CA TYR A 11 -7.91 -12.56 38.14
C TYR A 11 -7.05 -11.34 37.79
N LEU A 12 -7.56 -10.10 37.92
CA LEU A 12 -6.86 -8.88 37.50
C LEU A 12 -5.55 -8.60 38.25
N GLY A 13 -5.39 -9.13 39.48
CA GLY A 13 -4.16 -9.00 40.26
C GLY A 13 -2.98 -9.80 39.67
N ALA A 14 -3.25 -10.97 39.08
CA ALA A 14 -2.23 -11.89 38.58
C ALA A 14 -2.15 -11.93 37.04
N PHE A 15 -3.24 -11.59 36.36
CA PHE A 15 -3.36 -11.70 34.90
C PHE A 15 -3.74 -10.35 34.29
N GLN A 16 -3.26 -10.12 33.08
CA GLN A 16 -3.86 -9.19 32.13
C GLN A 16 -4.96 -9.93 31.37
N ILE A 17 -6.12 -9.31 31.21
CA ILE A 17 -7.29 -9.90 30.56
C ILE A 17 -7.57 -9.12 29.28
N SER A 18 -7.67 -9.79 28.14
CA SER A 18 -8.17 -9.22 26.88
C SER A 18 -9.45 -9.92 26.43
N PHE A 19 -10.25 -9.17 25.69
CA PHE A 19 -11.51 -9.62 25.12
C PHE A 19 -11.52 -9.28 23.64
N ASP A 20 -11.71 -10.29 22.80
CA ASP A 20 -11.81 -10.14 21.36
C ASP A 20 -13.14 -10.77 20.90
N SER A 21 -13.86 -10.08 20.04
CA SER A 21 -15.19 -10.50 19.58
C SER A 21 -15.19 -10.77 18.09
N PHE A 22 -15.76 -11.91 17.69
CA PHE A 22 -15.82 -12.36 16.31
C PHE A 22 -17.25 -12.78 15.97
N SER A 23 -17.76 -12.34 14.83
CA SER A 23 -19.12 -12.67 14.38
C SER A 23 -19.11 -13.80 13.36
N ASP A 24 -20.12 -14.66 13.48
CA ASP A 24 -20.65 -15.46 12.39
C ASP A 24 -21.98 -14.85 11.97
N GLU A 25 -21.90 -14.03 10.93
CA GLU A 25 -23.05 -13.27 10.42
C GLU A 25 -24.02 -14.17 9.65
N LEU A 26 -23.60 -15.34 9.18
CA LEU A 26 -24.48 -16.29 8.49
C LEU A 26 -25.35 -17.05 9.48
N ASN A 27 -24.77 -17.49 10.60
CA ASN A 27 -25.52 -18.23 11.61
C ASN A 27 -26.11 -17.37 12.72
N GLY A 28 -25.74 -16.08 12.79
CA GLY A 28 -26.23 -15.16 13.81
C GLY A 28 -25.62 -15.48 15.18
N THR A 29 -24.32 -15.76 15.18
CA THR A 29 -23.57 -16.17 16.37
C THR A 29 -22.43 -15.19 16.63
N LEU A 30 -22.17 -14.91 17.89
CA LEU A 30 -21.02 -14.12 18.36
C LEU A 30 -20.11 -15.04 19.18
N TYR A 31 -18.83 -15.04 18.83
CA TYR A 31 -17.77 -15.66 19.60
C TYR A 31 -17.02 -14.59 20.40
N LEU A 32 -16.89 -14.81 21.70
CA LEU A 32 -16.09 -13.97 22.59
C LEU A 32 -14.86 -14.76 23.05
N GLN A 33 -13.69 -14.36 22.59
CA GLN A 33 -12.42 -14.89 23.06
C GLN A 33 -11.96 -14.09 24.28
N VAL A 34 -11.74 -14.78 25.38
CA VAL A 34 -11.15 -14.24 26.60
C VAL A 34 -9.76 -14.80 26.72
N THR A 35 -8.76 -13.91 26.74
CA THR A 35 -7.36 -14.29 26.91
C THR A 35 -6.83 -13.75 28.24
N LEU A 36 -6.28 -14.64 29.05
CA LEU A 36 -5.61 -14.33 30.31
C LEU A 36 -4.11 -14.54 30.13
N THR A 37 -3.34 -13.46 30.21
CA THR A 37 -1.88 -13.49 30.14
C THR A 37 -1.32 -13.23 31.53
N SER A 38 -0.48 -14.14 32.05
CA SER A 38 0.13 -13.92 33.37
C SER A 38 1.06 -12.72 33.36
N LYS A 39 0.93 -11.84 34.36
CA LYS A 39 1.80 -10.67 34.50
C LYS A 39 3.23 -11.04 34.91
N THR A 40 3.40 -12.15 35.62
CA THR A 40 4.70 -12.62 36.12
C THR A 40 5.40 -13.58 35.18
N ASN A 41 4.64 -14.24 34.29
CA ASN A 41 5.18 -15.08 33.23
C ASN A 41 4.34 -14.90 31.96
N PRO A 42 4.64 -13.89 31.12
CA PRO A 42 3.85 -13.56 29.92
C PRO A 42 3.72 -14.69 28.89
N ALA A 43 4.58 -15.72 28.94
CA ALA A 43 4.45 -16.91 28.10
C ALA A 43 3.29 -17.82 28.51
N ASN A 44 2.77 -17.67 29.74
CA ASN A 44 1.59 -18.39 30.20
C ASN A 44 0.32 -17.64 29.78
N VAL A 45 -0.28 -18.14 28.70
CA VAL A 45 -1.50 -17.60 28.09
C VAL A 45 -2.60 -18.64 28.16
N ILE A 46 -3.74 -18.27 28.75
CA ILE A 46 -4.93 -19.10 28.80
C ILE A 46 -5.99 -18.43 27.93
N THR A 47 -6.49 -19.15 26.94
CA THR A 47 -7.52 -18.66 26.02
C THR A 47 -8.78 -19.51 26.16
N LYS A 48 -9.94 -18.84 26.26
CA LYS A 48 -11.25 -19.49 26.23
C LYS A 48 -12.18 -18.75 25.29
N VAL A 49 -12.88 -19.49 24.44
CA VAL A 49 -13.89 -18.96 23.54
C VAL A 49 -15.27 -19.30 24.08
N PHE A 50 -16.14 -18.29 24.14
CA PHE A 50 -17.55 -18.40 24.49
C PHE A 50 -18.41 -18.13 23.26
N GLU A 51 -19.54 -18.81 23.15
CA GLU A 51 -20.46 -18.68 22.04
C GLU A 51 -21.80 -18.12 22.53
N ALA A 52 -22.34 -17.14 21.81
CA ALA A 52 -23.68 -16.62 22.01
C ALA A 52 -24.43 -16.62 20.67
N SER A 53 -25.60 -17.23 20.63
CA SER A 53 -26.44 -17.32 19.42
C SER A 53 -27.71 -16.46 19.54
N GLY A 54 -28.36 -16.18 18.42
CA GLY A 54 -29.63 -15.45 18.36
C GLY A 54 -29.50 -14.03 17.81
N PHE A 55 -28.34 -13.68 17.24
CA PHE A 55 -28.13 -12.42 16.54
C PHE A 55 -28.79 -12.45 15.15
N LYS A 56 -29.03 -11.25 14.59
CA LYS A 56 -29.58 -11.11 13.25
C LYS A 56 -28.60 -11.73 12.24
N LYS A 57 -29.14 -12.58 11.36
CA LYS A 57 -28.39 -13.22 10.27
C LYS A 57 -28.36 -12.31 9.05
N VAL A 58 -27.27 -12.33 8.31
CA VAL A 58 -27.22 -11.90 6.92
C VAL A 58 -27.97 -12.94 6.10
N SER A 59 -28.95 -12.50 5.32
CA SER A 59 -29.62 -13.37 4.37
C SER A 59 -28.82 -13.42 3.08
N GLU A 60 -28.52 -14.64 2.63
CA GLU A 60 -27.94 -14.88 1.31
C GLU A 60 -28.96 -14.66 0.18
N ASP A 61 -30.25 -14.46 0.49
CA ASP A 61 -31.18 -14.06 -0.55
C ASP A 61 -30.80 -12.67 -1.06
N SER A 62 -30.82 -12.51 -2.38
CA SER A 62 -30.33 -11.36 -3.19
C SER A 62 -30.80 -9.94 -2.82
N GLY A 63 -31.46 -9.77 -1.68
CA GLY A 63 -32.13 -8.56 -1.22
C GLY A 63 -31.77 -8.09 0.19
N ASP A 64 -30.68 -8.53 0.84
CA ASP A 64 -30.17 -7.76 2.00
C ASP A 64 -29.59 -6.41 1.51
N LEU A 65 -30.52 -5.49 1.25
CA LEU A 65 -30.24 -4.14 0.80
C LEU A 65 -29.31 -3.41 1.77
N ASN A 66 -29.30 -3.77 3.06
CA ASN A 66 -28.42 -3.14 4.03
C ASN A 66 -26.97 -3.48 3.73
N LEU A 67 -26.64 -4.76 3.49
CA LEU A 67 -25.28 -5.17 3.19
C LEU A 67 -24.81 -4.64 1.84
N ARG A 68 -25.70 -4.67 0.83
CA ARG A 68 -25.39 -4.08 -0.49
C ARG A 68 -25.11 -2.58 -0.41
N ASN A 69 -25.84 -1.84 0.41
CA ASN A 69 -25.63 -0.40 0.63
C ASN A 69 -24.30 -0.10 1.36
N LEU A 70 -23.68 -1.09 2.00
CA LEU A 70 -22.37 -0.96 2.64
C LEU A 70 -21.21 -1.30 1.69
N LEU A 71 -21.48 -1.84 0.50
CA LEU A 71 -20.45 -2.07 -0.51
C LEU A 71 -20.05 -0.72 -1.11
N SER A 72 -18.80 -0.31 -0.87
CA SER A 72 -18.27 0.92 -1.44
C SER A 72 -16.87 0.73 -1.98
N PHE A 73 -16.60 1.47 -3.06
CA PHE A 73 -15.25 1.72 -3.56
C PHE A 73 -14.80 3.06 -2.99
N ASN A 74 -13.61 3.09 -2.38
CA ASN A 74 -13.07 4.29 -1.75
C ASN A 74 -12.02 4.93 -2.66
N SER A 75 -10.99 4.18 -3.04
CA SER A 75 -9.86 4.69 -3.79
C SER A 75 -9.14 3.58 -4.56
N VAL A 76 -8.27 3.97 -5.50
CA VAL A 76 -7.36 3.06 -6.20
C VAL A 76 -5.98 3.67 -6.24
N ASN A 77 -4.98 2.88 -5.85
CA ASN A 77 -3.57 3.24 -5.90
C ASN A 77 -2.87 2.40 -6.96
N LEU A 78 -1.88 2.99 -7.63
CA LEU A 78 -1.06 2.28 -8.61
C LEU A 78 0.08 1.53 -7.92
N ASN A 79 0.37 0.33 -8.40
CA ASN A 79 1.59 -0.40 -8.05
C ASN A 79 2.69 -0.05 -9.07
N PHE A 80 3.52 0.93 -8.73
CA PHE A 80 4.58 1.41 -9.61
C PHE A 80 5.60 0.32 -9.96
N THR A 81 5.89 -0.60 -9.05
CA THR A 81 6.84 -1.70 -9.29
C THR A 81 6.37 -2.60 -10.42
N TYR A 82 5.08 -2.96 -10.43
CA TYR A 82 4.52 -3.77 -11.51
C TYR A 82 4.48 -2.98 -12.83
N LEU A 83 4.04 -1.72 -12.76
CA LEU A 83 3.92 -0.86 -13.93
C LEU A 83 5.27 -0.53 -14.60
N ASP A 84 6.37 -0.60 -13.86
CA ASP A 84 7.70 -0.29 -14.40
C ASP A 84 8.16 -1.32 -15.44
N SER A 85 7.60 -2.53 -15.44
CA SER A 85 7.86 -3.54 -16.46
C SER A 85 7.34 -3.19 -17.86
N PHE A 86 6.41 -2.22 -17.96
CA PHE A 86 5.84 -1.78 -19.22
C PHE A 86 6.60 -0.59 -19.79
N LYS A 87 6.80 -0.58 -21.11
CA LYS A 87 7.53 0.50 -21.78
C LYS A 87 6.79 1.82 -21.74
N ASN A 88 5.48 1.78 -21.98
CA ASN A 88 4.60 2.94 -22.02
C ASN A 88 3.12 2.52 -21.86
N LEU A 89 2.22 3.50 -21.88
CA LEU A 89 0.78 3.24 -21.75
C LEU A 89 0.22 2.36 -22.89
N ASP A 90 0.71 2.55 -24.12
CA ASP A 90 0.23 1.77 -25.27
C ASP A 90 0.63 0.30 -25.15
N ASP A 91 1.82 0.01 -24.63
CA ASP A 91 2.30 -1.34 -24.31
C ASP A 91 1.43 -2.00 -23.23
N PHE A 92 1.17 -1.30 -22.12
CA PHE A 92 0.25 -1.78 -21.08
C PHE A 92 -1.15 -2.07 -21.65
N LYS A 93 -1.70 -1.14 -22.43
CA LYS A 93 -3.02 -1.27 -23.06
C LYS A 93 -3.06 -2.45 -24.04
N ALA A 94 -2.02 -2.61 -24.86
CA ALA A 94 -1.93 -3.69 -25.84
C ALA A 94 -1.91 -5.05 -25.14
N GLN A 95 -1.04 -5.23 -24.14
CA GLN A 95 -0.95 -6.47 -23.36
C GLN A 95 -2.27 -6.78 -22.64
N TYR A 96 -2.89 -5.77 -22.02
CA TYR A 96 -4.20 -5.96 -21.39
C TYR A 96 -5.26 -6.37 -22.40
N THR A 97 -5.34 -5.71 -23.55
CA THR A 97 -6.42 -5.92 -24.52
C THR A 97 -6.31 -7.27 -25.23
N SER A 98 -5.09 -7.69 -25.60
CA SER A 98 -4.82 -8.95 -26.29
C SER A 98 -4.76 -10.17 -25.36
N GLY A 99 -4.56 -9.94 -24.06
CA GLY A 99 -4.43 -11.02 -23.08
C GLY A 99 -5.70 -11.85 -22.86
N ALA A 100 -5.49 -13.09 -22.45
CA ALA A 100 -6.57 -13.97 -22.00
C ALA A 100 -7.23 -13.45 -20.71
N ALA A 101 -8.41 -13.97 -20.35
CA ALA A 101 -9.14 -13.53 -19.16
C ALA A 101 -8.31 -13.63 -17.86
N THR A 102 -7.52 -14.69 -17.71
CA THR A 102 -6.63 -14.89 -16.55
C THR A 102 -5.47 -13.89 -16.51
N GLU A 103 -4.94 -13.51 -17.66
CA GLU A 103 -3.87 -12.51 -17.77
C GLU A 103 -4.42 -11.12 -17.46
N LYS A 104 -5.59 -10.76 -18.00
CA LYS A 104 -6.30 -9.52 -17.68
C LYS A 104 -6.54 -9.38 -16.17
N LEU A 105 -7.01 -10.46 -15.54
CA LEU A 105 -7.21 -10.51 -14.09
C LEU A 105 -5.90 -10.27 -13.34
N SER A 106 -4.83 -10.99 -13.71
CA SER A 106 -3.51 -10.86 -13.08
C SER A 106 -2.94 -9.45 -13.22
N MET A 107 -3.11 -8.83 -14.39
CA MET A 107 -2.71 -7.45 -14.63
C MET A 107 -3.48 -6.47 -13.72
N ILE A 108 -4.81 -6.63 -13.58
CA ILE A 108 -5.60 -5.76 -12.70
C ILE A 108 -5.13 -5.89 -11.25
N GLN A 109 -4.96 -7.12 -10.76
CA GLN A 109 -4.53 -7.38 -9.38
C GLN A 109 -3.12 -6.89 -9.08
N SER A 110 -2.23 -6.94 -10.07
CA SER A 110 -0.83 -6.57 -9.89
C SER A 110 -0.60 -5.08 -10.05
N ALA A 111 -1.32 -4.43 -10.97
CA ALA A 111 -1.15 -3.01 -11.28
C ALA A 111 -1.89 -2.07 -10.33
N PHE A 112 -2.99 -2.53 -9.71
CA PHE A 112 -3.89 -1.67 -8.95
C PHE A 112 -4.18 -2.25 -7.57
N ASN A 113 -4.06 -1.40 -6.56
CA ASN A 113 -4.51 -1.68 -5.21
C ASN A 113 -5.83 -0.94 -4.96
N PHE A 114 -6.93 -1.68 -4.89
CA PHE A 114 -8.27 -1.13 -4.68
C PHE A 114 -8.60 -1.08 -3.19
N GLU A 115 -8.96 0.11 -2.70
CA GLU A 115 -9.47 0.29 -1.36
C GLU A 115 -10.99 0.30 -1.39
N THR A 116 -11.60 -0.62 -0.67
CA THR A 116 -13.05 -0.80 -0.57
C THR A 116 -13.51 -0.63 0.89
N SER A 117 -14.82 -0.66 1.14
CA SER A 117 -15.32 -0.84 2.50
C SER A 117 -14.84 -2.16 3.12
N THR A 118 -14.84 -2.24 4.44
CA THR A 118 -14.35 -3.40 5.22
C THR A 118 -15.14 -4.69 4.97
N VAL A 119 -16.36 -4.56 4.44
CA VAL A 119 -17.28 -5.65 4.09
C VAL A 119 -17.30 -5.95 2.60
N ALA A 120 -16.44 -5.32 1.81
CA ALA A 120 -16.39 -5.50 0.35
C ALA A 120 -15.04 -6.07 -0.09
N SER A 121 -15.06 -6.80 -1.20
CA SER A 121 -13.87 -7.09 -2.01
C SER A 121 -14.18 -6.90 -3.49
N VAL A 122 -13.13 -6.61 -4.26
CA VAL A 122 -13.23 -6.61 -5.72
C VAL A 122 -13.31 -8.05 -6.23
N ASP A 123 -14.35 -8.33 -7.00
CA ASP A 123 -14.47 -9.53 -7.80
C ASP A 123 -13.77 -9.33 -9.14
N PHE A 124 -12.47 -9.64 -9.17
CA PHE A 124 -11.63 -9.43 -10.35
C PHE A 124 -12.07 -10.24 -11.57
N LEU A 125 -12.78 -11.37 -11.40
CA LEU A 125 -13.27 -12.19 -12.52
C LEU A 125 -14.37 -11.49 -13.30
N ASN A 126 -15.18 -10.68 -12.62
CA ASN A 126 -16.28 -9.91 -13.22
C ASN A 126 -15.95 -8.41 -13.34
N SER A 127 -14.70 -8.03 -13.05
CA SER A 127 -14.23 -6.66 -13.19
C SER A 127 -13.39 -6.51 -14.46
N SER A 128 -13.34 -5.30 -15.02
CA SER A 128 -12.62 -5.03 -16.25
C SER A 128 -12.10 -3.60 -16.30
N LEU A 129 -11.09 -3.40 -17.16
CA LEU A 129 -10.59 -2.09 -17.54
C LEU A 129 -11.13 -1.74 -18.91
N VAL A 130 -11.59 -0.51 -19.07
CA VAL A 130 -11.96 0.05 -20.36
C VAL A 130 -11.14 1.30 -20.59
N PHE A 131 -10.50 1.38 -21.75
CA PHE A 131 -9.78 2.57 -22.19
C PHE A 131 -10.68 3.33 -23.16
N ASP A 132 -10.93 4.61 -22.89
CA ASP A 132 -11.64 5.46 -23.85
C ASP A 132 -10.72 5.93 -24.99
N ASP A 133 -11.30 6.64 -25.96
CA ASP A 133 -10.59 7.14 -27.14
C ASP A 133 -9.45 8.13 -26.82
N ASN A 134 -9.48 8.73 -25.62
CA ASN A 134 -8.43 9.63 -25.12
C ASN A 134 -7.41 8.89 -24.23
N ASN A 135 -7.44 7.56 -24.22
CA ASN A 135 -6.65 6.68 -23.36
C ASN A 135 -6.89 6.91 -21.86
N ASN A 136 -8.07 7.43 -21.46
CA ASN A 136 -8.44 7.45 -20.05
C ASN A 136 -8.88 6.05 -19.61
N LEU A 137 -8.47 5.66 -18.40
CA LEU A 137 -8.81 4.39 -17.80
C LEU A 137 -10.13 4.50 -17.03
N LYS A 138 -11.06 3.59 -17.33
CA LYS A 138 -12.28 3.36 -16.55
C LYS A 138 -12.21 1.98 -15.92
N PHE A 139 -12.53 1.93 -14.63
CA PHE A 139 -12.66 0.68 -13.89
C PHE A 139 -14.13 0.32 -13.83
N ASN A 140 -14.50 -0.78 -14.49
CA ASN A 140 -15.79 -1.43 -14.31
C ASN A 140 -15.58 -2.51 -13.25
N LEU A 141 -15.88 -2.19 -11.99
CA LEU A 141 -15.65 -3.07 -10.86
C LEU A 141 -16.95 -3.74 -10.45
N ARG A 142 -16.87 -5.03 -10.12
CA ARG A 142 -17.87 -5.71 -9.31
C ARG A 142 -17.34 -5.84 -7.90
N LEU A 143 -18.04 -5.26 -6.92
CA LEU A 143 -17.77 -5.49 -5.51
C LEU A 143 -18.68 -6.61 -5.01
N THR A 144 -18.13 -7.57 -4.27
CA THR A 144 -18.88 -8.63 -3.58
C THR A 144 -18.78 -8.44 -2.08
N ALA A 145 -19.80 -8.84 -1.34
CA ALA A 145 -19.75 -8.81 0.10
C ALA A 145 -18.81 -9.88 0.67
N ASN A 146 -18.04 -9.50 1.68
CA ASN A 146 -17.29 -10.39 2.54
C ASN A 146 -17.78 -10.21 3.96
N VAL A 147 -18.39 -11.25 4.51
CA VAL A 147 -18.94 -11.22 5.86
C VAL A 147 -18.12 -12.10 6.80
N PRO A 148 -17.95 -11.68 8.07
CA PRO A 148 -17.43 -12.56 9.11
C PRO A 148 -18.24 -13.86 9.22
N MET A 149 -17.52 -14.98 9.22
CA MET A 149 -18.06 -16.32 9.41
C MET A 149 -17.14 -17.06 10.39
N ALA A 150 -16.99 -16.48 11.58
CA ALA A 150 -16.17 -17.03 12.64
C ALA A 150 -16.62 -18.46 12.98
N ILE A 151 -15.67 -19.36 13.15
CA ILE A 151 -15.94 -20.72 13.66
C ILE A 151 -14.95 -21.03 14.78
N PRO A 152 -15.26 -21.99 15.69
CA PRO A 152 -14.39 -22.26 16.85
C PRO A 152 -12.93 -22.58 16.52
N THR A 153 -12.66 -23.11 15.33
CA THR A 153 -11.31 -23.43 14.85
C THR A 153 -10.62 -22.29 14.09
N ASN A 154 -11.36 -21.27 13.67
CA ASN A 154 -10.87 -20.10 12.95
C ASN A 154 -11.81 -18.91 13.16
N LEU A 155 -11.50 -18.06 14.15
CA LEU A 155 -12.36 -16.96 14.56
C LEU A 155 -12.31 -15.77 13.59
N ASP A 156 -11.23 -15.61 12.84
CA ASP A 156 -11.05 -14.53 11.86
C ASP A 156 -11.58 -14.87 10.46
N GLN A 157 -12.24 -16.02 10.32
CA GLN A 157 -12.72 -16.48 9.03
C GLN A 157 -13.76 -15.51 8.46
N LYS A 158 -13.62 -15.23 7.16
CA LYS A 158 -14.60 -14.49 6.35
C LYS A 158 -15.05 -15.36 5.19
N VAL A 159 -16.27 -15.12 4.73
CA VAL A 159 -16.83 -15.78 3.54
C VAL A 159 -17.29 -14.73 2.55
N ARG A 160 -17.00 -15.01 1.27
CA ARG A 160 -17.41 -14.19 0.15
C ARG A 160 -18.81 -14.59 -0.31
N LEU A 161 -19.71 -13.63 -0.44
CA LEU A 161 -21.09 -13.81 -0.88
C LEU A 161 -21.27 -13.22 -2.29
N ASP A 162 -21.13 -14.06 -3.31
CA ASP A 162 -21.13 -13.65 -4.73
C ASP A 162 -22.48 -13.11 -5.24
N ASN A 163 -23.56 -13.51 -4.58
CA ASN A 163 -24.94 -13.08 -4.85
C ASN A 163 -25.24 -11.66 -4.33
N ILE A 164 -24.45 -11.12 -3.40
CA ILE A 164 -24.58 -9.76 -2.88
C ILE A 164 -23.47 -8.92 -3.49
N TYR A 165 -23.80 -8.24 -4.59
CA TYR A 165 -22.83 -7.47 -5.35
C TYR A 165 -23.30 -6.05 -5.70
N LEU A 166 -22.32 -5.21 -5.98
CA LEU A 166 -22.50 -3.86 -6.51
C LEU A 166 -21.55 -3.66 -7.70
N ASP A 167 -22.14 -3.40 -8.87
CA ASP A 167 -21.39 -3.00 -10.05
C ASP A 167 -21.17 -1.48 -10.01
N ILE A 168 -19.91 -1.06 -10.09
CA ILE A 168 -19.47 0.33 -10.04
C ILE A 168 -18.66 0.61 -11.28
N THR A 169 -19.00 1.68 -12.00
CA THR A 169 -18.10 2.28 -12.98
C THR A 169 -17.49 3.51 -12.36
N THR A 170 -16.20 3.46 -12.06
CA THR A 170 -15.44 4.63 -11.60
C THR A 170 -14.48 5.08 -12.69
N GLN A 171 -14.45 6.38 -12.91
CA GLN A 171 -13.50 6.99 -13.83
C GLN A 171 -12.29 7.39 -13.02
N SER A 172 -11.17 6.75 -13.30
CA SER A 172 -9.89 7.22 -12.80
C SER A 172 -9.25 8.01 -13.91
N TYR A 173 -9.62 9.29 -13.97
CA TYR A 173 -9.04 10.18 -14.95
C TYR A 173 -7.53 10.27 -14.68
N SER A 174 -6.78 10.00 -15.74
CA SER A 174 -5.34 10.16 -15.91
C SER A 174 -4.35 9.36 -15.05
N LEU A 175 -4.71 8.54 -14.04
CA LEU A 175 -3.70 7.85 -13.20
C LEU A 175 -2.58 7.12 -13.99
N LEU A 176 -2.93 6.19 -14.88
CA LEU A 176 -1.93 5.48 -15.69
C LEU A 176 -1.21 6.42 -16.67
N LYS A 177 -1.95 7.36 -17.27
CA LYS A 177 -1.41 8.31 -18.23
C LYS A 177 -0.35 9.21 -17.59
N ASP A 178 -0.65 9.72 -16.40
CA ASP A 178 0.23 10.57 -15.61
C ASP A 178 1.44 9.78 -15.13
N TYR A 179 1.26 8.52 -14.70
CA TYR A 179 2.37 7.63 -14.37
C TYR A 179 3.32 7.45 -15.55
N PHE A 180 2.82 7.05 -16.73
CA PHE A 180 3.67 6.81 -17.89
C PHE A 180 4.29 8.10 -18.45
N ALA A 181 3.60 9.24 -18.35
CA ALA A 181 4.18 10.54 -18.69
C ALA A 181 5.31 10.91 -17.73
N ALA A 182 5.10 10.72 -16.42
CA ALA A 182 6.10 10.97 -15.38
C ALA A 182 7.28 10.00 -15.46
N LYS A 183 7.08 8.75 -15.87
CA LYS A 183 8.14 7.77 -16.15
C LYS A 183 9.10 8.29 -17.23
N VAL A 184 8.55 8.76 -18.36
CA VAL A 184 9.34 9.35 -19.45
C VAL A 184 10.12 10.59 -19.00
N VAL A 185 9.57 11.36 -18.06
CA VAL A 185 10.28 12.47 -17.43
C VAL A 185 11.42 11.94 -16.57
N GLY A 186 11.14 10.99 -15.69
CA GLY A 186 12.11 10.36 -14.80
C GLY A 186 13.33 9.80 -15.53
N ASP A 187 13.12 9.14 -16.67
CA ASP A 187 14.18 8.59 -17.54
C ASP A 187 15.15 9.67 -18.09
N LYS A 188 14.76 10.95 -18.06
CA LYS A 188 15.54 12.09 -18.57
C LYS A 188 16.16 12.95 -17.47
N LEU A 189 15.77 12.73 -16.21
CA LEU A 189 16.31 13.48 -15.09
C LEU A 189 17.77 13.09 -14.86
N SER A 190 18.57 14.07 -14.48
CA SER A 190 19.97 13.87 -14.09
C SER A 190 20.38 14.95 -13.11
N PHE A 191 21.41 14.70 -12.31
CA PHE A 191 22.01 15.76 -11.50
C PHE A 191 22.88 16.68 -12.37
N ALA A 192 22.83 17.99 -12.10
CA ALA A 192 23.86 18.89 -12.57
C ALA A 192 25.13 18.65 -11.77
N THR A 193 26.23 18.33 -12.45
CA THR A 193 27.49 17.95 -11.80
C THR A 193 28.47 19.10 -11.63
N ASP A 194 28.25 20.23 -12.30
CA ASP A 194 29.16 21.36 -12.28
C ASP A 194 29.28 21.96 -10.88
N GLY A 195 30.50 21.98 -10.34
CA GLY A 195 30.81 22.52 -9.02
C GLY A 195 30.51 21.58 -7.84
N LEU A 196 30.05 20.35 -8.10
CA LEU A 196 29.86 19.34 -7.05
C LEU A 196 31.18 18.75 -6.52
N ASP A 197 32.28 18.93 -7.25
CA ASP A 197 33.65 18.49 -6.94
C ASP A 197 34.22 19.11 -5.65
N LYS A 198 33.53 20.11 -5.09
CA LYS A 198 33.88 20.80 -3.84
C LYS A 198 33.23 20.20 -2.61
N TYR A 199 32.23 19.34 -2.78
CA TYR A 199 31.40 18.79 -1.70
C TYR A 199 31.63 17.28 -1.54
N THR A 200 31.63 16.82 -0.30
CA THR A 200 31.58 15.38 0.03
C THR A 200 30.13 14.89 0.06
N ILE A 201 29.92 13.57 0.09
CA ILE A 201 28.56 13.03 0.25
C ILE A 201 27.92 13.46 1.57
N GLU A 202 28.71 13.62 2.63
CA GLU A 202 28.22 14.09 3.93
C GLU A 202 27.75 15.55 3.88
N ASP A 203 28.39 16.40 3.07
CA ASP A 203 27.91 17.77 2.84
C ASP A 203 26.56 17.75 2.11
N ILE A 204 26.43 16.89 1.09
CA ILE A 204 25.16 16.68 0.38
C ILE A 204 24.08 16.23 1.36
N LYS A 205 24.33 15.19 2.17
CA LYS A 205 23.35 14.69 3.16
C LYS A 205 22.90 15.77 4.14
N LYS A 206 23.84 16.58 4.65
CA LYS A 206 23.54 17.71 5.56
C LYS A 206 22.73 18.83 4.90
N SER A 207 22.78 18.94 3.58
CA SER A 207 22.01 19.93 2.82
C SER A 207 20.53 19.55 2.62
N PHE A 208 20.09 18.40 3.13
CA PHE A 208 18.71 17.96 3.02
C PHE A 208 17.77 18.86 3.84
N ASP A 209 16.88 19.56 3.14
CA ASP A 209 15.75 20.25 3.74
C ASP A 209 14.59 19.27 3.94
N LEU A 210 14.28 18.98 5.20
CA LEU A 210 13.19 18.11 5.61
C LEU A 210 11.80 18.63 5.19
N LEU A 211 11.61 19.96 5.14
CA LEU A 211 10.31 20.54 4.81
C LEU A 211 10.05 20.51 3.30
N GLY A 212 11.04 20.94 2.51
CA GLY A 212 11.00 20.88 1.06
C GLY A 212 11.19 19.49 0.48
N ALA A 213 11.73 18.54 1.28
CA ALA A 213 12.16 17.22 0.85
C ALA A 213 13.14 17.33 -0.34
N ASN A 214 14.15 18.20 -0.21
CA ASN A 214 15.11 18.48 -1.28
C ASN A 214 16.53 18.71 -0.74
N TYR A 215 17.54 18.50 -1.58
CA TYR A 215 18.94 18.77 -1.25
C TYR A 215 19.36 20.14 -1.78
N ALA A 216 19.70 21.08 -0.89
CA ALA A 216 20.04 22.44 -1.28
C ALA A 216 21.32 22.55 -2.14
N LEU A 217 22.20 21.53 -2.06
CA LEU A 217 23.43 21.46 -2.86
C LEU A 217 23.26 20.71 -4.19
N LEU A 218 22.11 20.09 -4.45
CA LEU A 218 21.87 19.35 -5.69
C LEU A 218 20.87 20.11 -6.57
N ASN A 219 21.19 20.18 -7.86
CA ASN A 219 20.26 20.65 -8.88
C ASN A 219 19.93 19.49 -9.82
N VAL A 220 18.65 19.37 -10.18
CA VAL A 220 18.16 18.34 -11.11
C VAL A 220 17.88 18.98 -12.45
N ASN A 221 18.54 18.47 -13.49
CA ASN A 221 18.33 18.87 -14.88
C ASN A 221 17.06 18.22 -15.46
N ASN A 222 16.49 18.89 -16.46
CA ASN A 222 15.35 18.40 -17.25
C ASN A 222 14.06 18.16 -16.46
N LEU A 223 13.91 18.69 -15.25
CA LEU A 223 12.63 18.67 -14.53
C LEU A 223 11.64 19.62 -15.21
N PRO A 224 10.54 19.12 -15.81
CA PRO A 224 9.56 19.98 -16.46
C PRO A 224 8.79 20.83 -15.45
N VAL A 225 8.28 21.97 -15.90
CA VAL A 225 7.65 22.97 -15.02
C VAL A 225 6.38 22.47 -14.35
N GLU A 226 5.72 21.45 -14.90
CA GLU A 226 4.49 20.85 -14.39
C GLU A 226 4.69 19.85 -13.24
N TYR A 227 5.93 19.45 -12.95
CA TYR A 227 6.24 18.50 -11.88
C TYR A 227 6.94 19.17 -10.69
N ASN A 228 6.66 18.63 -9.51
CA ASN A 228 7.48 18.79 -8.32
C ASN A 228 8.23 17.49 -8.06
N LEU A 229 9.52 17.60 -7.76
CA LEU A 229 10.35 16.48 -7.32
C LEU A 229 10.59 16.59 -5.82
N LYS A 230 10.43 15.47 -5.10
CA LYS A 230 10.76 15.37 -3.67
C LYS A 230 11.60 14.12 -3.42
N PHE A 231 12.73 14.27 -2.74
CA PHE A 231 13.54 13.15 -2.28
C PHE A 231 12.97 12.61 -0.97
N ILE A 232 12.91 11.29 -0.83
CA ILE A 232 12.23 10.64 0.29
C ILE A 232 13.14 9.79 1.17
N ASP A 233 14.42 9.68 0.81
CA ASP A 233 15.40 8.91 1.57
C ASP A 233 16.79 9.54 1.46
N ILE A 234 17.65 9.21 2.42
CA ILE A 234 19.07 9.55 2.42
C ILE A 234 19.77 8.75 1.31
N PRO A 235 20.69 9.35 0.54
CA PRO A 235 21.41 8.60 -0.50
C PRO A 235 22.21 7.45 0.09
N PHE A 236 22.21 6.33 -0.63
CA PHE A 236 23.06 5.19 -0.34
C PHE A 236 24.05 4.95 -1.49
N LEU A 237 25.18 4.32 -1.17
CA LEU A 237 26.18 3.96 -2.16
C LEU A 237 25.80 2.63 -2.82
N ASN A 238 25.72 2.62 -4.15
CA ASN A 238 25.73 1.40 -4.94
C ASN A 238 27.20 1.02 -5.25
N PRO A 239 27.77 0.00 -4.58
CA PRO A 239 29.19 -0.33 -4.70
C PRO A 239 29.56 -0.91 -6.06
N GLU A 240 28.61 -1.58 -6.74
CA GLU A 240 28.85 -2.19 -8.05
C GLU A 240 28.99 -1.15 -9.15
N ARG A 241 28.22 -0.06 -9.04
CA ARG A 241 28.19 1.03 -10.03
C ARG A 241 29.07 2.21 -9.65
N ASN A 242 29.59 2.25 -8.43
CA ASN A 242 30.32 3.40 -7.88
C ASN A 242 29.52 4.72 -7.99
N GLU A 243 28.24 4.64 -7.68
CA GLU A 243 27.26 5.73 -7.75
C GLU A 243 26.53 5.87 -6.41
N TYR A 244 26.17 7.10 -6.05
CA TYR A 244 25.18 7.36 -5.00
C TYR A 244 23.78 7.36 -5.62
N GLU A 245 22.85 6.61 -5.03
CA GLU A 245 21.46 6.52 -5.48
C GLU A 245 20.55 7.32 -4.55
N PHE A 246 19.73 8.18 -5.14
CA PHE A 246 18.76 9.02 -4.44
C PHE A 246 17.34 8.60 -4.84
N ILE A 247 16.50 8.24 -3.88
CA ILE A 247 15.09 7.92 -4.17
C ILE A 247 14.28 9.21 -4.21
N TYR A 248 13.54 9.40 -5.30
CA TYR A 248 12.68 10.57 -5.49
C TYR A 248 11.27 10.17 -5.90
N ASN A 249 10.34 11.07 -5.58
CA ASN A 249 8.95 11.06 -5.97
C ASN A 249 8.66 12.24 -6.90
N LEU A 250 7.85 12.02 -7.93
CA LEU A 250 7.25 13.07 -8.75
C LEU A 250 5.79 13.27 -8.38
N TYR A 251 5.41 14.54 -8.27
CA TYR A 251 4.04 15.00 -8.05
C TYR A 251 3.67 16.00 -9.15
N LEU A 252 2.41 16.01 -9.57
CA LEU A 252 1.90 17.04 -10.47
C LEU A 252 1.72 18.36 -9.71
N LYS A 253 2.14 19.50 -10.26
CA LYS A 253 1.89 20.81 -9.64
C LYS A 253 0.41 21.17 -9.58
N SER A 254 -0.38 20.70 -10.54
CA SER A 254 -1.84 20.86 -10.54
C SER A 254 -2.53 20.05 -9.44
N ALA A 255 -1.87 18.98 -8.94
CA ALA A 255 -2.35 18.13 -7.87
C ALA A 255 -1.19 17.77 -6.91
N PRO A 256 -0.74 18.72 -6.06
CA PRO A 256 0.51 18.57 -5.29
C PRO A 256 0.55 17.41 -4.30
N SER A 257 -0.60 16.83 -3.95
CA SER A 257 -0.74 15.65 -3.09
C SER A 257 -0.74 14.33 -3.87
N GLN A 258 -0.86 14.36 -5.19
CA GLN A 258 -0.94 13.16 -6.03
C GLN A 258 0.47 12.72 -6.43
N LEU A 259 0.94 11.64 -5.80
CA LEU A 259 2.13 10.93 -6.23
C LEU A 259 1.86 10.24 -7.58
N VAL A 260 2.70 10.53 -8.58
CA VAL A 260 2.53 9.95 -9.93
C VAL A 260 3.66 9.03 -10.35
N TYR A 261 4.84 9.15 -9.74
CA TYR A 261 5.99 8.29 -10.06
C TYR A 261 7.01 8.28 -8.92
N THR A 262 7.69 7.15 -8.75
CA THR A 262 8.81 6.98 -7.82
C THR A 262 9.94 6.29 -8.56
N ALA A 263 11.15 6.81 -8.43
CA ALA A 263 12.34 6.22 -9.04
C ALA A 263 13.61 6.60 -8.29
N LYS A 264 14.74 6.15 -8.81
CA LYS A 264 16.08 6.48 -8.32
C LYS A 264 16.78 7.40 -9.29
N LEU A 265 17.52 8.38 -8.77
CA LEU A 265 18.43 9.23 -9.51
C LEU A 265 19.85 8.96 -9.05
N SER A 266 20.72 8.63 -9.99
CA SER A 266 22.11 8.29 -9.71
C SER A 266 23.03 9.51 -9.82
N LEU A 267 23.99 9.61 -8.91
CA LEU A 267 25.12 10.54 -8.95
C LEU A 267 26.44 9.76 -8.93
N PRO A 268 27.29 9.84 -9.97
CA PRO A 268 28.60 9.19 -9.94
C PRO A 268 29.44 9.67 -8.76
N LYS A 269 30.13 8.76 -8.06
CA LYS A 269 31.00 9.13 -6.92
C LYS A 269 32.09 10.12 -7.34
N THR A 270 32.57 10.02 -8.59
CA THR A 270 33.57 10.92 -9.17
C THR A 270 33.08 12.36 -9.37
N ALA A 271 31.77 12.62 -9.26
CA ALA A 271 31.23 13.97 -9.30
C ALA A 271 31.43 14.74 -7.98
N LEU A 272 31.79 14.04 -6.89
CA LEU A 272 31.99 14.62 -5.56
C LEU A 272 33.46 14.65 -5.17
N LYS A 273 33.79 15.51 -4.20
CA LYS A 273 35.09 15.48 -3.54
C LYS A 273 35.28 14.14 -2.85
N ALA A 274 36.43 13.50 -3.06
CA ALA A 274 36.80 12.31 -2.30
C ALA A 274 36.83 12.62 -0.80
N GLU A 275 36.28 11.70 0.01
CA GLU A 275 36.48 11.76 1.46
C GLU A 275 37.95 11.50 1.76
N GLU A 276 38.58 12.39 2.51
CA GLU A 276 39.91 12.12 3.06
C GLU A 276 39.77 10.93 4.01
N GLU A 277 40.38 9.78 3.66
CA GLU A 277 40.50 8.67 4.59
C GLU A 277 41.15 9.21 5.87
N LYS A 278 40.40 9.21 6.98
CA LYS A 278 41.01 9.45 8.29
C LYS A 278 42.00 8.33 8.50
N ALA A 279 43.29 8.64 8.37
CA ALA A 279 44.36 7.74 8.73
C ALA A 279 44.10 7.26 10.16
N SER A 280 43.88 5.95 10.31
CA SER A 280 43.78 5.29 11.60
C SER A 280 45.05 5.63 12.38
N GLU A 281 44.93 6.34 13.50
CA GLU A 281 46.05 6.53 14.40
C GLU A 281 46.58 5.14 14.81
N PRO A 282 47.88 4.85 14.64
CA PRO A 282 48.43 3.61 15.13
C PRO A 282 48.28 3.61 16.66
N GLN A 283 47.57 2.62 17.19
CA GLN A 283 47.57 2.33 18.62
C GLN A 283 49.01 2.11 19.05
N GLN A 284 49.58 3.06 19.79
CA GLN A 284 50.84 2.87 20.47
C GLN A 284 50.60 1.91 21.64
N ASN A 285 51.23 0.73 21.54
CA ASN A 285 51.40 -0.23 22.62
C ASN A 285 52.30 0.32 23.72
#